data_AF-A0A941D762-F1
#
_entry.id   AF-A0A941D762-F1
#
_cell.length_a   1.000
_cell.length_b   1.000
_cell.length_c   1.000
_cell.angle_alpha   90.00
_cell.angle_beta   90.00
_cell.angle_gamma   90.00
#
_symmetry.space_group_name_H-M   'P 1'
#
loop_
_entity.id
_entity.type
_entity.pdbx_description
1 polymer ?
#
loop_
_entity_poly.entity_id
_entity_poly.type
_entity_poly.pdbx_seq_one_letter_code
_entity_poly.pdbx_strand_id
1 'polypeptide(L)'
;MSEPVVEVVGVYNADGGVLGEIAYVLGHAMGSTDCSLCDVTHGGIRRRPAWDEMVGRLPVPVRLAHRNETTEGEKDLIEATGLPVLIGKRRDGSLTTLVPPLTIAAAEGSVDALEASIREALDDEGAV
;
A
#
# COMPACT_ATOMS: atom_id res chain seq x y z
N MET A 1 -12.13 -17.74 14.22
CA MET A 1 -11.87 -16.29 14.30
C MET A 1 -10.45 -16.11 13.83
N SER A 2 -10.23 -15.35 12.77
CA SER A 2 -8.88 -15.06 12.27
C SER A 2 -8.11 -14.23 13.30
N GLU A 3 -6.80 -14.41 13.40
CA GLU A 3 -5.97 -13.57 14.27
C GLU A 3 -5.95 -12.12 13.79
N PRO A 4 -5.82 -11.12 14.68
CA PRO A 4 -5.86 -9.72 14.31
C PRO A 4 -4.72 -9.36 13.35
N VAL A 5 -4.98 -8.38 12.48
CA VAL A 5 -3.92 -7.72 11.69
C VAL A 5 -3.03 -6.93 12.64
N VAL A 6 -1.70 -7.10 12.50
CA VAL A 6 -0.67 -6.46 13.34
C VAL A 6 0.30 -5.58 12.56
N GLU A 7 0.28 -5.63 11.22
CA GLU A 7 1.07 -4.79 10.32
C GLU A 7 0.33 -4.65 8.99
N VAL A 8 0.37 -3.46 8.39
CA VAL A 8 -0.06 -3.25 6.99
C VAL A 8 1.17 -3.08 6.11
N VAL A 9 1.22 -3.83 5.02
CA VAL A 9 2.29 -3.74 4.01
C VAL A 9 1.71 -3.15 2.73
N GLY A 10 2.08 -1.90 2.41
CA GLY A 10 1.74 -1.29 1.14
C GLY A 10 2.77 -1.61 0.06
N VAL A 11 2.34 -2.34 -0.98
CA VAL A 11 3.20 -2.77 -2.07
C VAL A 11 2.90 -1.94 -3.33
N TYR A 12 3.92 -1.22 -3.78
CA TYR A 12 3.85 -0.45 -5.02
C TYR A 12 3.86 -1.34 -6.26
N ASN A 13 3.23 -0.85 -7.34
CA ASN A 13 3.41 -1.42 -8.67
C ASN A 13 4.68 -0.88 -9.35
N ALA A 14 5.80 -0.97 -8.66
CA ALA A 14 7.11 -0.48 -9.11
C ALA A 14 8.22 -1.32 -8.47
N ASP A 15 9.41 -1.35 -9.10
CA ASP A 15 10.61 -1.98 -8.55
C ASP A 15 11.53 -0.93 -7.92
N GLY A 16 12.13 -1.25 -6.77
CA GLY A 16 13.08 -0.40 -6.04
C GLY A 16 14.50 -0.50 -6.58
N GLY A 17 15.28 0.60 -6.50
CA GLY A 17 16.67 0.68 -6.98
C GLY A 17 17.36 2.04 -6.78
N VAL A 18 18.69 2.07 -6.97
CA VAL A 18 19.67 3.13 -6.56
C VAL A 18 19.49 4.51 -7.24
N LEU A 19 18.51 4.67 -8.14
CA LEU A 19 18.05 6.00 -8.59
C LEU A 19 17.00 6.62 -7.64
N GLY A 20 16.95 6.12 -6.41
CA GLY A 20 16.79 6.89 -5.17
C GLY A 20 15.69 7.95 -5.15
N GLU A 21 14.51 7.56 -4.68
CA GLU A 21 13.37 8.41 -4.24
C GLU A 21 12.69 9.31 -5.29
N ILE A 22 13.24 9.52 -6.49
CA ILE A 22 12.78 10.61 -7.36
C ILE A 22 12.71 10.22 -8.83
N ALA A 23 11.75 9.36 -9.16
CA ALA A 23 11.11 9.44 -10.44
C ALA A 23 9.62 9.26 -10.20
N TYR A 24 8.95 10.37 -9.84
CA TYR A 24 7.64 10.63 -10.45
C TYR A 24 7.76 10.15 -11.89
N VAL A 25 7.01 9.14 -12.26
CA VAL A 25 6.97 8.62 -13.62
C VAL A 25 6.78 9.84 -14.52
N LEU A 26 7.87 10.28 -15.17
CA LEU A 26 7.88 11.30 -16.20
C LEU A 26 7.07 10.67 -17.33
N GLY A 27 5.74 10.81 -17.28
CA GLY A 27 4.95 9.87 -18.04
C GLY A 27 3.43 9.96 -17.97
N HIS A 28 2.84 11.13 -17.69
CA HIS A 28 1.55 11.43 -18.33
C HIS A 28 1.66 11.34 -19.88
N ALA A 29 2.86 11.16 -20.42
CA ALA A 29 3.14 10.81 -21.81
C ALA A 29 4.16 9.64 -21.93
N MET A 30 3.77 8.40 -21.61
CA MET A 30 4.14 7.15 -22.32
C MET A 30 3.92 5.90 -21.44
N GLY A 31 2.67 5.42 -21.38
CA GLY A 31 2.32 3.99 -21.36
C GLY A 31 3.03 3.05 -20.36
N SER A 32 3.46 3.52 -19.19
CA SER A 32 4.15 2.69 -18.19
C SER A 32 3.41 2.74 -16.85
N THR A 33 2.64 1.69 -16.59
CA THR A 33 2.07 1.23 -15.31
C THR A 33 1.62 2.30 -14.31
N ASP A 34 0.34 2.67 -14.33
CA ASP A 34 -0.29 3.49 -13.30
C ASP A 34 -0.16 2.84 -11.91
N CYS A 35 0.47 3.54 -10.96
CA CYS A 35 0.60 3.11 -9.57
C CYS A 35 -0.17 4.07 -8.67
N SER A 36 -1.45 3.78 -8.43
CA SER A 36 -2.32 4.63 -7.60
C SER A 36 -1.83 4.81 -6.15
N LEU A 37 -1.16 3.81 -5.57
CA LEU A 37 -0.54 3.96 -4.25
C LEU A 37 0.63 4.95 -4.27
N CYS A 38 1.33 5.08 -5.39
CA CYS A 38 2.39 6.07 -5.56
C CYS A 38 1.80 7.50 -5.51
N ASP A 39 0.65 7.73 -6.14
CA ASP A 39 -0.05 9.03 -6.14
C ASP A 39 -0.51 9.46 -4.74
N VAL A 40 -0.97 8.49 -3.94
CA VAL A 40 -1.38 8.72 -2.55
C VAL A 40 -0.17 9.00 -1.64
N THR A 41 0.94 8.30 -1.86
CA THR A 41 2.12 8.38 -0.97
C THR A 41 3.04 9.57 -1.29
N HIS A 42 3.07 10.06 -2.54
CA HIS A 42 4.01 11.09 -2.98
C HIS A 42 3.33 12.37 -3.50
N GLY A 43 3.95 13.51 -3.19
CA GLY A 43 3.63 14.84 -3.71
C GLY A 43 4.77 15.32 -4.60
N GLY A 44 4.67 15.02 -5.90
CA GLY A 44 5.76 15.21 -6.85
C GLY A 44 6.91 14.24 -6.57
N ILE A 45 7.96 14.76 -5.95
CA ILE A 45 9.26 14.09 -5.79
C ILE A 45 9.47 13.54 -4.37
N ARG A 46 8.68 14.01 -3.41
CA ARG A 46 8.82 13.66 -2.00
C ARG A 46 7.58 12.94 -1.52
N ARG A 47 7.74 12.13 -0.48
CA ARG A 47 6.61 11.60 0.27
C ARG A 47 5.75 12.73 0.84
N ARG A 48 4.43 12.56 0.84
CA ARG A 48 3.50 13.55 1.39
C ARG A 48 3.58 13.55 2.92
N PRO A 49 3.70 14.73 3.58
CA PRO A 49 3.57 14.80 5.04
C PRO A 49 2.24 14.22 5.54
N ALA A 50 1.15 14.49 4.81
CA ALA A 50 -0.18 13.94 5.12
C ALA A 50 -0.20 12.40 5.17
N TRP A 51 0.61 11.73 4.32
CA TRP A 51 0.76 10.28 4.37
C TRP A 51 1.42 9.85 5.68
N ASP A 52 2.53 10.47 6.07
CA ASP A 52 3.23 10.12 7.30
C ASP A 52 2.37 10.40 8.55
N GLU A 53 1.60 11.50 8.53
CA GLU A 53 0.62 11.81 9.57
C GLU A 53 -0.50 10.77 9.65
N MET A 54 -1.01 10.29 8.51
CA MET A 54 -2.01 9.23 8.44
C MET A 54 -1.47 7.91 9.01
N VAL A 55 -0.26 7.50 8.61
CA VAL A 55 0.39 6.29 9.15
C VAL A 55 0.56 6.40 10.66
N GLY A 56 0.92 7.57 11.18
CA GLY A 56 1.03 7.81 12.63
C GLY A 56 -0.29 7.72 13.41
N ARG A 57 -1.45 7.75 12.73
CA ARG A 57 -2.79 7.63 13.34
C ARG A 57 -3.42 6.24 13.20
N LEU A 58 -2.80 5.33 12.44
CA LEU A 58 -3.29 3.97 12.29
C LEU A 58 -2.95 3.12 13.53
N PRO A 59 -3.80 2.14 13.90
CA PRO A 59 -3.59 1.32 15.09
C PRO A 59 -2.43 0.32 14.94
N VAL A 60 -2.00 0.05 13.71
CA VAL A 60 -0.92 -0.88 13.36
C VAL A 60 0.13 -0.17 12.50
N PRO A 61 1.41 -0.57 12.60
CA PRO A 61 2.46 -0.01 11.76
C PRO A 61 2.19 -0.27 10.28
N VAL A 62 2.62 0.68 9.44
CA VAL A 62 2.60 0.55 7.98
C VAL A 62 4.03 0.49 7.45
N ARG A 63 4.35 -0.55 6.69
CA ARG A 63 5.58 -0.66 5.91
C ARG A 63 5.26 -0.50 4.43
N LEU A 64 6.11 0.24 3.72
CA LEU A 64 6.05 0.34 2.27
C LEU A 64 7.14 -0.52 1.64
N ALA A 65 6.83 -1.17 0.53
CA ALA A 65 7.76 -1.97 -0.24
C ALA A 65 7.51 -1.80 -1.75
N HIS A 66 8.57 -1.85 -2.53
CA HIS A 66 8.49 -2.11 -3.96
C HIS A 66 8.21 -3.58 -4.21
N ARG A 67 7.68 -3.90 -5.40
CA ARG A 67 7.35 -5.27 -5.80
C ARG A 67 8.52 -6.23 -5.62
N ASN A 68 9.74 -5.83 -5.97
CA ASN A 68 10.94 -6.65 -5.85
C ASN A 68 11.52 -6.74 -4.42
N GLU A 69 10.97 -5.99 -3.46
CA GLU A 69 11.37 -5.98 -2.05
C GLU A 69 10.44 -6.83 -1.17
N THR A 70 9.47 -7.53 -1.78
CA THR A 70 8.50 -8.38 -1.10
C THR A 70 9.04 -9.78 -0.81
N THR A 71 8.54 -10.36 0.28
CA THR A 71 8.74 -11.76 0.68
C THR A 71 8.00 -12.73 -0.24
N GLU A 72 8.32 -14.02 -0.20
CA GLU A 72 7.64 -15.03 -1.04
C GLU A 72 6.13 -15.10 -0.76
N GLY A 73 5.71 -15.09 0.51
CA GLY A 73 4.28 -15.11 0.85
C GLY A 73 3.52 -13.86 0.38
N GLU A 74 4.16 -12.68 0.41
CA GLU A 74 3.57 -11.46 -0.15
C GLU A 74 3.44 -11.55 -1.67
N LYS A 75 4.43 -12.14 -2.36
CA LYS A 75 4.37 -12.36 -3.82
C LYS A 75 3.21 -13.26 -4.22
N ASP A 76 3.00 -14.38 -3.52
CA ASP A 76 1.89 -15.29 -3.81
C ASP A 76 0.53 -14.56 -3.71
N LEU A 77 0.36 -13.73 -2.68
CA LEU A 77 -0.86 -12.93 -2.50
C LEU A 77 -1.01 -11.83 -3.57
N ILE A 78 0.10 -11.21 -3.96
CA ILE A 78 0.16 -10.23 -5.05
C ILE A 78 -0.23 -10.87 -6.38
N GLU A 79 0.23 -12.08 -6.68
CA GLU A 79 -0.15 -12.79 -7.92
C GLU A 79 -1.66 -13.06 -7.98
N ALA A 80 -2.30 -13.34 -6.85
CA ALA A 80 -3.74 -13.55 -6.76
C ALA A 80 -4.55 -12.24 -6.83
N THR A 81 -3.99 -11.11 -6.36
CA THR A 81 -4.74 -9.86 -6.16
C THR A 81 -4.45 -8.78 -7.21
N GLY A 82 -3.20 -8.68 -7.67
CA GLY A 82 -2.69 -7.58 -8.47
C GLY A 82 -2.03 -6.47 -7.66
N LEU A 83 -1.40 -5.51 -8.36
CA LEU A 83 -0.71 -4.35 -7.79
C LEU A 83 -1.34 -3.02 -8.28
N PRO A 84 -1.20 -1.93 -7.52
CA PRO A 84 -0.67 -1.88 -6.14
C PRO A 84 -1.66 -2.50 -5.13
N VAL A 85 -1.19 -2.90 -3.95
CA VAL A 85 -2.03 -3.55 -2.92
C VAL A 85 -1.60 -3.16 -1.51
N LEU A 86 -2.55 -3.10 -0.57
CA LEU A 86 -2.26 -3.10 0.86
C LEU A 86 -2.56 -4.49 1.43
N ILE A 87 -1.55 -5.13 2.00
CA ILE A 87 -1.61 -6.46 2.61
C ILE A 87 -1.74 -6.30 4.12
N GLY A 88 -2.67 -7.00 4.74
CA GLY A 88 -2.72 -7.18 6.18
C GLY A 88 -1.88 -8.39 6.57
N LYS A 89 -0.95 -8.21 7.49
CA LYS A 89 -0.23 -9.31 8.12
C LYS A 89 -0.82 -9.58 9.50
N ARG A 90 -1.27 -10.80 9.73
CA ARG A 90 -1.89 -11.23 10.98
C ARG A 90 -0.85 -11.74 11.97
N ARG A 91 -1.26 -11.85 13.24
CA ARG A 91 -0.37 -12.26 14.34
C ARG A 91 0.24 -13.66 14.17
N ASP A 92 -0.48 -14.60 13.56
CA ASP A 92 0.01 -15.94 13.19
C ASP A 92 0.98 -15.92 11.99
N GLY A 93 1.18 -14.76 11.36
CA GLY A 93 1.97 -14.59 10.15
C GLY A 93 1.18 -14.85 8.86
N SER A 94 -0.11 -15.18 8.93
CA SER A 94 -0.95 -15.28 7.73
C SER A 94 -1.16 -13.91 7.08
N LEU A 95 -1.35 -13.91 5.77
CA LEU A 95 -1.51 -12.71 4.96
C LEU A 95 -2.93 -12.62 4.39
N THR A 96 -3.44 -11.41 4.29
CA THR A 96 -4.75 -11.10 3.71
C THR A 96 -4.66 -9.86 2.84
N THR A 97 -5.48 -9.79 1.79
CA THR A 97 -5.62 -8.55 1.01
C THR A 97 -6.50 -7.60 1.79
N LEU A 98 -5.90 -6.52 2.30
CA LEU A 98 -6.61 -5.54 3.12
C LEU A 98 -7.28 -4.47 2.24
N VAL A 99 -6.55 -3.91 1.29
CA VAL A 99 -7.11 -2.95 0.31
C VAL A 99 -6.63 -3.32 -1.09
N PRO A 100 -7.53 -3.75 -2.00
CA PRO A 100 -7.17 -4.21 -3.33
C PRO A 100 -6.91 -3.04 -4.30
N PRO A 101 -6.28 -3.29 -5.48
CA PRO A 101 -5.89 -2.25 -6.43
C PRO A 101 -7.01 -1.28 -6.83
N LEU A 102 -8.22 -1.80 -7.05
CA LEU A 102 -9.37 -0.99 -7.47
C LEU A 102 -9.78 0.03 -6.40
N THR A 103 -9.73 -0.36 -5.12
CA THR A 103 -10.05 0.54 -4.01
C THR A 103 -8.97 1.62 -3.85
N ILE A 104 -7.69 1.26 -4.02
CA ILE A 104 -6.60 2.25 -4.00
C ILE A 104 -6.73 3.22 -5.17
N ALA A 105 -7.07 2.74 -6.37
CA ALA A 105 -7.29 3.59 -7.53
C ALA A 105 -8.47 4.57 -7.33
N ALA A 106 -9.55 4.11 -6.70
CA ALA A 106 -10.71 4.95 -6.37
C ALA A 106 -10.42 6.05 -5.34
N ALA A 107 -9.29 5.99 -4.63
CA ALA A 107 -8.85 7.09 -3.76
C ALA A 107 -8.32 8.29 -4.55
N GLU A 108 -8.00 8.14 -5.85
CA GLU A 108 -7.57 9.23 -6.74
C GLU A 108 -6.43 10.10 -6.15
N GLY A 109 -5.47 9.47 -5.47
CA GLY A 109 -4.34 10.15 -4.82
C GLY A 109 -4.67 10.83 -3.48
N SER A 110 -5.90 10.70 -2.98
CA SER A 110 -6.33 11.22 -1.68
C SER A 110 -5.86 10.32 -0.53
N VAL A 111 -5.12 10.92 0.40
CA VAL A 111 -4.69 10.24 1.64
C VAL A 111 -5.89 9.95 2.53
N ASP A 112 -6.82 10.89 2.68
CA ASP A 112 -7.98 10.73 3.56
C ASP A 112 -8.94 9.63 3.06
N ALA A 113 -9.12 9.53 1.75
CA ALA A 113 -9.95 8.48 1.16
C ALA A 113 -9.32 7.09 1.38
N LEU A 114 -8.01 6.97 1.21
CA LEU A 114 -7.31 5.71 1.48
C LEU A 114 -7.30 5.39 2.98
N GLU A 115 -7.14 6.37 3.87
CA GLU A 115 -7.24 6.19 5.33
C GLU A 115 -8.59 5.55 5.70
N ALA A 116 -9.69 6.05 5.12
CA ALA A 116 -11.02 5.51 5.36
C ALA A 116 -11.12 4.03 4.96
N SER A 117 -10.61 3.66 3.78
CA SER A 117 -10.60 2.26 3.32
C SER A 117 -9.72 1.36 4.19
N ILE A 118 -8.57 1.85 4.66
CA ILE A 118 -7.70 1.08 5.57
C ILE A 118 -8.42 0.83 6.90
N ARG A 119 -9.05 1.86 7.48
CA ARG A 119 -9.77 1.73 8.75
C ARG A 119 -10.93 0.76 8.66
N GLU A 120 -11.76 0.91 7.65
CA GLU A 120 -12.89 -0.01 7.38
C GLU A 120 -12.39 -1.46 7.28
N ALA A 121 -11.34 -1.70 6.50
CA ALA A 121 -10.78 -3.04 6.34
C ALA A 121 -10.13 -3.59 7.63
N LEU A 122 -9.48 -2.74 8.44
CA LEU A 122 -8.92 -3.15 9.73
C LEU A 122 -10.01 -3.51 10.75
N ASP A 123 -11.12 -2.77 10.76
CA ASP A 123 -12.27 -3.03 11.62
C ASP A 123 -12.94 -4.37 11.24
N ASP A 124 -13.09 -4.65 9.94
CA ASP A 124 -13.65 -5.91 9.43
C ASP A 124 -12.76 -7.12 9.74
N GLU A 125 -11.44 -6.96 9.67
CA GLU A 125 -10.46 -8.03 9.89
C GLU A 125 -10.11 -8.25 11.39
N GLY A 126 -10.65 -7.40 12.28
CA GLY A 126 -10.54 -7.50 13.74
C GLY A 126 -9.21 -6.99 14.32
N ALA A 127 -8.66 -5.90 13.79
CA ALA A 127 -7.41 -5.30 14.31
C ALA A 127 -7.56 -4.83 15.78
N VAL A 128 -6.53 -5.06 16.61
CA VAL A 128 -6.48 -4.68 18.04
C VAL A 128 -5.11 -4.15 18.46
#